data_AF-A0A1G6WCJ9-F1
#
_entry.id   AF-A0A1G6WCJ9-F1
#
_cell.length_a   1.000
_cell.length_b   1.000
_cell.length_c   1.000
_cell.angle_alpha   90.00
_cell.angle_beta   90.00
_cell.angle_gamma   90.00
#
_symmetry.space_group_name_H-M   'P 1'
#
loop_
_entity.id
_entity.type
_entity.pdbx_description
1 polymer ?
#
loop_
_entity_poly.entity_id
_entity_poly.type
_entity_poly.pdbx_seq_one_letter_code
_entity_poly.pdbx_strand_id
1 'polypeptide(L)'
;MTDLQKLQSLLDAGQVKLGVHIRRMNSPGSPVYRAMENVAPAAIILILSFGSTMLVHFYLGAVVLAIGCWWWLMRHLPRVKDGVFDRTAAFVLAEERNFDFWWSQGVLSLYARLPGGEERAATMRQDWRAWIRALPGTLETLPPDRRKDGD
;
A
#
# COMPACT_ATOMS: atom_id res chain seq x y z
N MET A 1 17.07 9.72 -20.55
CA MET A 1 16.30 8.98 -19.55
C MET A 1 15.96 9.95 -18.44
N THR A 2 14.67 10.18 -18.16
CA THR A 2 14.27 11.08 -17.06
C THR A 2 14.57 10.43 -15.71
N ASP A 3 14.68 11.22 -14.64
CA ASP A 3 14.91 10.67 -13.29
C ASP A 3 13.77 9.72 -12.89
N LEU A 4 12.54 10.00 -13.33
CA LEU A 4 11.37 9.14 -13.11
C LEU A 4 11.49 7.80 -13.87
N GLN A 5 11.93 7.81 -15.13
CA GLN A 5 12.17 6.56 -15.88
C GLN A 5 13.27 5.72 -15.22
N LYS A 6 14.31 6.38 -14.69
CA LYS A 6 15.34 5.70 -13.90
C LYS A 6 14.74 5.08 -12.64
N LEU A 7 13.92 5.81 -11.91
CA LEU A 7 13.21 5.27 -10.75
C LEU A 7 12.37 4.03 -11.11
N GLN A 8 11.58 4.10 -12.18
CA GLN A 8 10.74 2.98 -12.64
C GLN A 8 11.61 1.75 -12.95
N SER A 9 12.70 1.92 -13.70
CA SER A 9 13.61 0.80 -14.01
C SER A 9 14.22 0.15 -12.76
N LEU A 10 14.52 0.95 -11.72
CA LEU A 10 15.05 0.44 -10.45
C LEU A 10 13.99 -0.26 -9.60
N LEU A 11 12.73 0.20 -9.67
CA LEU A 11 11.59 -0.46 -9.03
C LEU A 11 11.29 -1.81 -9.71
N ASP A 12 11.30 -1.84 -11.05
CA ASP A 12 11.05 -3.05 -11.84
C ASP A 12 12.16 -4.10 -11.66
N ALA A 13 13.40 -3.65 -11.49
CA ALA A 13 14.54 -4.50 -11.15
C ALA A 13 14.54 -4.99 -9.68
N GLY A 14 13.58 -4.55 -8.85
CA GLY A 14 13.52 -4.88 -7.43
C GLY A 14 14.69 -4.31 -6.61
N GLN A 15 15.41 -3.32 -7.14
CA GLN A 15 16.56 -2.70 -6.48
C GLN A 15 16.15 -1.55 -5.56
N VAL A 16 15.00 -0.93 -5.84
CA VAL A 16 14.38 0.10 -5.03
C VAL A 16 12.99 -0.37 -4.61
N LYS A 17 12.56 0.01 -3.42
CA LYS A 17 11.21 -0.19 -2.91
C LYS A 17 10.54 1.17 -2.68
N LEU A 18 9.36 1.34 -3.26
CA LEU A 18 8.50 2.49 -3.00
C LEU A 18 7.69 2.21 -1.73
N GLY A 19 7.77 3.10 -0.75
CA GLY A 19 6.87 3.16 0.39
C GLY A 19 5.77 4.17 0.14
N VAL A 20 4.53 3.79 0.48
CA VAL A 20 3.37 4.69 0.43
C VAL A 20 2.74 4.76 1.80
N HIS A 21 2.44 5.96 2.27
CA HIS A 21 1.71 6.20 3.51
C HIS A 21 0.21 5.87 3.34
N ILE A 22 -0.12 4.58 3.35
CA ILE A 22 -1.46 4.04 3.03
C ILE A 22 -2.60 4.72 3.79
N ARG A 23 -2.41 5.04 5.07
CA ARG A 23 -3.45 5.72 5.88
C ARG A 23 -3.87 7.08 5.32
N ARG A 24 -2.93 7.81 4.70
CA ARG A 24 -3.17 9.15 4.13
C ARG A 24 -3.68 9.06 2.69
N MET A 25 -3.40 7.96 2.00
CA MET A 25 -3.96 7.67 0.67
C MET A 25 -5.33 7.01 0.72
N ASN A 26 -5.69 6.38 1.84
CA ASN A 26 -7.01 5.81 2.10
C ASN A 26 -7.92 6.75 2.94
N SER A 27 -7.74 8.06 2.84
CA SER A 27 -8.62 9.06 3.46
C SER A 27 -9.43 9.84 2.42
N PRO A 28 -10.61 10.36 2.80
CA PRO A 28 -11.44 11.18 1.91
C PRO A 28 -10.64 12.32 1.28
N GLY A 29 -10.82 12.54 -0.02
CA GLY A 29 -10.08 13.56 -0.79
C GLY A 29 -8.80 13.05 -1.48
N SER A 30 -8.36 11.82 -1.21
CA SER A 30 -7.34 11.17 -2.04
C SER A 30 -7.94 10.67 -3.37
N PRO A 31 -7.26 10.85 -4.52
CA PRO A 31 -7.74 10.36 -5.82
C PRO A 31 -7.86 8.83 -5.88
N VAL A 32 -7.24 8.14 -4.93
CA VAL A 32 -7.22 6.67 -4.84
C VAL A 32 -8.28 6.15 -3.84
N TYR A 33 -8.95 7.03 -3.11
CA TYR A 33 -9.91 6.63 -2.08
C TYR A 33 -11.19 6.02 -2.68
N ARG A 34 -11.61 4.87 -2.16
CA ARG A 34 -12.89 4.23 -2.49
C ARG A 34 -13.64 3.89 -1.21
N ALA A 35 -14.59 4.74 -0.84
CA ALA A 35 -15.40 4.57 0.38
C ALA A 35 -16.08 3.19 0.46
N MET A 36 -16.59 2.71 -0.68
CA MET A 36 -17.30 1.43 -0.76
C MET A 36 -16.43 0.23 -0.40
N GLU A 37 -15.12 0.25 -0.66
CA GLU A 37 -14.21 -0.86 -0.33
C GLU A 37 -14.02 -1.03 1.19
N ASN A 38 -14.20 0.04 1.96
CA ASN A 38 -14.11 0.02 3.42
C ASN A 38 -15.47 -0.25 4.09
N VAL A 39 -16.56 0.28 3.52
CA VAL A 39 -17.90 0.24 4.14
C VAL A 39 -18.69 -1.02 3.78
N ALA A 40 -18.59 -1.50 2.54
CA ALA A 40 -19.37 -2.66 2.08
C ALA A 40 -19.16 -3.94 2.90
N PRO A 41 -17.92 -4.34 3.30
CA PRO A 41 -17.71 -5.55 4.08
C PRO A 41 -18.38 -5.49 5.44
N ALA A 42 -18.25 -4.36 6.13
CA ALA A 42 -18.88 -4.14 7.42
C ALA A 42 -20.41 -4.20 7.32
N ALA A 43 -20.98 -3.55 6.30
CA ALA A 43 -22.43 -3.58 6.05
C ALA A 43 -22.93 -5.02 5.79
N ILE A 44 -22.22 -5.79 4.95
CA ILE A 44 -22.58 -7.18 4.65
C ILE A 44 -22.51 -8.06 5.90
N ILE A 45 -21.42 -7.99 6.68
CA ILE A 45 -21.26 -8.78 7.91
C ILE A 45 -22.38 -8.46 8.90
N LEU A 46 -22.72 -7.18 9.05
CA LEU A 46 -23.80 -6.76 9.95
C LEU A 46 -25.16 -7.27 9.47
N ILE A 47 -25.49 -7.11 8.19
CA ILE A 47 -26.76 -7.61 7.61
C ILE A 47 -26.88 -9.13 7.80
N LEU A 48 -25.80 -9.88 7.54
CA LEU A 48 -25.78 -11.33 7.74
C LEU A 48 -25.95 -11.70 9.21
N SER A 49 -25.22 -11.04 10.12
CA SER A 49 -25.33 -11.28 11.56
C SER A 49 -26.74 -11.00 12.10
N PHE A 50 -27.33 -9.86 11.74
CA PHE A 50 -28.69 -9.51 12.15
C PHE A 50 -29.72 -10.44 11.53
N GLY A 51 -29.58 -10.77 10.24
CA GLY A 51 -30.45 -11.72 9.56
C GLY A 51 -30.43 -13.11 10.21
N SER A 52 -29.24 -13.64 10.51
CA SER A 52 -29.08 -14.92 11.22
C SER A 52 -29.65 -14.89 12.65
N THR A 53 -29.53 -13.75 13.33
CA THR A 53 -30.13 -13.56 14.67
C THR A 53 -31.65 -13.61 14.62
N MET A 54 -32.26 -12.92 13.65
CA MET A 54 -33.73 -12.86 13.52
C MET A 54 -34.34 -14.18 13.04
N LEU A 55 -33.64 -14.90 12.14
CA LEU A 55 -34.19 -16.10 11.50
C LEU A 55 -33.94 -17.39 12.28
N VAL A 56 -32.86 -17.46 13.06
CA VAL A 56 -32.46 -18.70 13.73
C VAL A 56 -32.34 -18.47 15.23
N HIS A 57 -31.25 -17.84 15.67
CA HIS A 57 -31.03 -17.53 17.07
C HIS A 57 -29.81 -16.63 17.26
N PHE A 58 -29.72 -15.98 18.43
CA PHE A 58 -28.63 -15.08 18.77
C PHE A 58 -27.24 -15.72 18.63
N TYR A 59 -27.08 -16.98 19.06
CA TYR A 59 -25.78 -17.66 18.96
C TYR A 59 -25.27 -17.77 17.52
N LEU A 60 -26.15 -18.02 16.55
CA LEU A 60 -25.75 -18.09 15.15
C LEU A 60 -25.32 -16.71 14.64
N GLY A 61 -26.05 -15.65 14.98
CA GLY A 61 -25.66 -14.29 14.66
C GLY A 61 -24.30 -13.90 15.23
N ALA A 62 -24.06 -14.23 16.51
CA ALA A 62 -22.77 -13.97 17.16
C ALA A 62 -21.60 -14.71 16.48
N VAL A 63 -21.80 -15.98 16.09
CA VAL A 63 -20.79 -16.75 15.35
C VAL A 63 -20.50 -16.14 13.98
N VAL A 64 -21.54 -15.75 13.23
CA VAL A 64 -21.39 -15.09 11.92
C VAL A 64 -20.65 -13.75 12.06
N LEU A 65 -20.97 -12.97 13.08
CA LEU A 65 -20.28 -11.71 13.36
C LEU A 65 -18.80 -11.92 13.69
N ALA A 66 -18.49 -12.90 14.56
CA ALA A 66 -17.12 -13.20 14.95
C ALA A 66 -16.27 -13.66 13.76
N ILE A 67 -16.78 -14.59 12.96
CA ILE A 67 -16.10 -15.09 11.76
C ILE A 67 -15.98 -13.98 10.71
N GLY A 68 -17.02 -13.18 10.51
CA GLY A 68 -17.02 -12.06 9.58
C GLY A 68 -15.97 -11.01 9.95
N CYS A 69 -15.89 -10.62 11.22
CA CYS A 69 -14.87 -9.70 11.73
C CYS A 69 -13.46 -10.27 11.57
N TRP A 70 -13.25 -11.55 11.90
CA TRP A 70 -11.97 -12.22 11.69
C TRP A 70 -11.54 -12.18 10.23
N TRP A 71 -12.42 -12.60 9.32
CA TRP A 71 -12.17 -12.59 7.88
C TRP A 71 -11.89 -11.17 7.37
N TRP A 72 -12.65 -10.18 7.84
CA TRP A 72 -12.47 -8.78 7.43
C TRP A 72 -11.09 -8.26 7.83
N LEU A 73 -10.67 -8.48 9.07
CA LEU A 73 -9.39 -8.01 9.59
C LEU A 73 -8.20 -8.75 8.98
N MET A 74 -8.30 -10.07 8.82
CA MET A 74 -7.18 -10.90 8.36
C MET A 74 -7.04 -10.93 6.85
N ARG A 75 -8.14 -10.87 6.08
CA ARG A 75 -8.08 -11.07 4.63
C ARG A 75 -8.40 -9.82 3.84
N HIS A 76 -9.48 -9.14 4.18
CA HIS A 76 -9.96 -8.01 3.39
C HIS A 76 -9.17 -6.74 3.66
N LEU A 77 -8.83 -6.44 4.93
CA LEU A 77 -8.06 -5.23 5.26
C LEU A 77 -6.65 -5.23 4.61
N PRO A 78 -5.87 -6.33 4.61
CA PRO A 78 -4.61 -6.38 3.86
C PRO A 78 -4.82 -6.19 2.36
N ARG A 79 -5.83 -6.84 1.76
CA ARG A 79 -6.15 -6.70 0.34
C ARG A 79 -6.48 -5.26 -0.07
N VAL A 80 -7.20 -4.52 0.79
CA VAL A 80 -7.47 -3.10 0.56
C VAL A 80 -6.19 -2.27 0.63
N LYS A 81 -5.29 -2.56 1.59
CA LYS A 81 -4.00 -1.87 1.69
C LYS A 81 -3.15 -2.08 0.43
N ASP A 82 -3.07 -3.33 -0.06
CA ASP A 82 -2.34 -3.66 -1.28
C ASP A 82 -2.96 -2.97 -2.50
N GLY A 83 -4.29 -3.02 -2.64
CA GLY A 83 -4.98 -2.32 -3.73
C GLY A 83 -4.83 -0.79 -3.69
N VAL A 84 -4.76 -0.18 -2.50
CA VAL A 84 -4.46 1.26 -2.35
C VAL A 84 -3.00 1.55 -2.71
N PHE A 85 -2.08 0.67 -2.32
CA PHE A 85 -0.67 0.78 -2.69
C PHE A 85 -0.50 0.73 -4.21
N ASP A 86 -1.03 -0.29 -4.88
CA ASP A 86 -0.88 -0.49 -6.32
C ASP A 86 -1.43 0.69 -7.13
N ARG A 87 -2.63 1.16 -6.78
CA ARG A 87 -3.24 2.32 -7.43
C ARG A 87 -2.47 3.61 -7.17
N THR A 88 -1.95 3.78 -5.94
CA THR A 88 -1.12 4.93 -5.62
C THR A 88 0.18 4.89 -6.42
N ALA A 89 0.88 3.75 -6.43
CA ALA A 89 2.11 3.55 -7.18
C ALA A 89 1.89 3.84 -8.67
N ALA A 90 0.84 3.26 -9.27
CA ALA A 90 0.48 3.52 -10.67
C ALA A 90 0.20 5.01 -10.93
N PHE A 91 -0.52 5.69 -10.04
CA PHE A 91 -0.87 7.10 -10.18
C PHE A 91 0.34 8.03 -10.05
N VAL A 92 1.19 7.81 -9.04
CA VAL A 92 2.36 8.67 -8.80
C VAL A 92 3.48 8.42 -9.80
N LEU A 93 3.61 7.20 -10.33
CA LEU A 93 4.60 6.87 -11.35
C LEU A 93 4.16 7.22 -12.78
N ALA A 94 2.87 7.49 -13.01
CA ALA A 94 2.36 7.87 -14.33
C ALA A 94 2.94 9.19 -14.84
N GLU A 95 3.18 10.16 -13.96
CA GLU A 95 3.69 11.47 -14.33
C GLU A 95 4.60 12.05 -13.23
N GLU A 96 5.68 12.72 -13.65
CA GLU A 96 6.69 13.26 -12.72
C GLU A 96 6.11 14.32 -11.79
N ARG A 97 5.19 15.14 -12.30
CA ARG A 97 4.48 16.16 -11.51
C ARG A 97 3.63 15.54 -10.38
N ASN A 98 3.02 14.39 -10.63
CA ASN A 98 2.26 13.68 -9.60
C ASN A 98 3.22 13.15 -8.54
N PHE A 99 4.34 12.56 -8.96
CA PHE A 99 5.37 12.09 -8.03
C PHE A 99 5.87 13.22 -7.13
N ASP A 100 6.25 14.38 -7.70
CA ASP A 100 6.73 15.54 -6.95
C ASP A 100 5.71 16.04 -5.93
N PHE A 101 4.46 16.16 -6.35
CA PHE A 101 3.38 16.61 -5.47
C PHE A 101 3.21 15.67 -4.27
N TRP A 102 3.12 14.36 -4.51
CA TRP A 102 2.92 13.39 -3.42
C TRP A 102 4.18 13.15 -2.58
N TRP A 103 5.36 13.34 -3.16
CA TRP A 103 6.63 13.38 -2.45
C TRP A 103 6.68 14.55 -1.47
N SER A 104 6.35 15.76 -1.93
CA SER A 104 6.35 16.96 -1.08
C SER A 104 5.29 16.90 0.03
N GLN A 105 4.20 16.16 -0.20
CA GLN A 105 3.21 15.88 0.84
C GLN A 105 3.69 14.85 1.89
N GLY A 106 4.83 14.19 1.70
CA GLY A 106 5.32 13.13 2.61
C GLY A 106 4.51 11.86 2.58
N VAL A 107 3.82 11.61 1.46
CA VAL A 107 3.08 10.37 1.24
C VAL A 107 3.99 9.26 0.72
N LEU A 108 5.07 9.63 0.04
CA LEU A 108 6.01 8.71 -0.59
C LEU A 108 7.31 8.61 0.21
N SER A 109 7.90 7.43 0.20
CA SER A 109 9.27 7.18 0.64
C SER A 109 9.95 6.21 -0.32
N LEU A 110 11.27 6.29 -0.42
CA LEU A 110 12.06 5.36 -1.22
C LEU A 110 13.02 4.61 -0.31
N TYR A 111 13.33 3.38 -0.66
CA TYR A 111 14.27 2.53 0.05
C TYR A 111 15.11 1.74 -0.94
N ALA A 112 16.42 1.69 -0.75
CA ALA A 112 17.35 0.88 -1.53
C ALA A 112 18.41 0.26 -0.62
N ARG A 113 18.97 -0.87 -1.05
CA ARG A 113 20.08 -1.54 -0.39
C ARG A 113 21.31 -1.51 -1.29
N LEU A 114 22.40 -0.97 -0.77
CA LEU A 114 23.66 -0.89 -1.50
C LEU A 114 24.39 -2.24 -1.48
N PRO A 115 25.32 -2.49 -2.42
CA PRO A 115 26.09 -3.75 -2.50
C PRO A 115 26.87 -4.12 -1.24
N GLY A 116 27.14 -3.16 -0.34
CA GLY A 116 27.80 -3.38 0.95
C GLY A 116 26.84 -3.68 2.11
N GLY A 117 25.55 -3.87 1.86
CA GLY A 117 24.52 -4.04 2.89
C GLY A 117 24.06 -2.75 3.55
N GLU A 118 24.58 -1.59 3.14
CA GLU A 118 24.13 -0.28 3.62
C GLU A 118 22.72 0.01 3.11
N GLU A 119 21.80 0.35 4.02
CA GLU A 119 20.42 0.67 3.69
C GLU A 119 20.25 2.18 3.56
N ARG A 120 19.71 2.63 2.42
CA ARG A 120 19.40 4.04 2.19
C ARG A 120 17.91 4.23 2.02
N ALA A 121 17.34 5.07 2.86
CA ALA A 121 15.96 5.52 2.74
C ALA A 121 15.90 7.02 2.44
N ALA A 122 15.01 7.38 1.52
CA ALA A 122 14.65 8.77 1.25
C ALA A 122 13.20 9.06 1.61
N THR A 123 12.98 10.25 2.16
CA THR A 123 11.66 10.77 2.55
C THR A 123 11.53 12.22 2.08
N MET A 124 10.36 12.84 2.26
CA MET A 124 10.06 14.20 1.78
C MET A 124 11.09 15.29 2.07
N ARG A 125 11.92 15.11 3.11
CA ARG A 125 12.97 16.07 3.49
C ARG A 125 14.17 16.05 2.54
N GLN A 126 14.26 15.06 1.67
CA GLN A 126 15.35 14.84 0.73
C GLN A 126 14.84 15.03 -0.70
N ASP A 127 15.71 15.51 -1.58
CA ASP A 127 15.42 15.53 -3.01
C ASP A 127 15.55 14.10 -3.57
N TRP A 128 14.42 13.54 -4.00
CA TRP A 128 14.36 12.19 -4.55
C TRP A 128 15.16 12.05 -5.84
N ARG A 129 15.29 13.13 -6.64
CA ARG A 129 16.08 13.12 -7.87
C ARG A 129 17.57 13.04 -7.55
N ALA A 130 18.03 13.89 -6.62
CA ALA A 130 19.40 13.84 -6.12
C ALA A 130 19.72 12.47 -5.52
N TRP A 131 18.78 11.87 -4.78
CA TRP A 131 18.92 10.54 -4.20
C TRP A 131 19.10 9.45 -5.28
N ILE A 132 18.26 9.42 -6.32
CA ILE A 132 18.39 8.45 -7.43
C ILE A 132 19.72 8.63 -8.19
N ARG A 133 20.15 9.88 -8.38
CA ARG A 133 21.42 10.18 -9.05
C ARG A 133 22.62 9.74 -8.23
N ALA A 134 22.51 9.78 -6.90
CA ALA A 134 23.54 9.31 -5.97
C ALA A 134 23.60 7.78 -5.80
N LEU A 135 22.64 7.03 -6.36
CA LEU A 135 22.68 5.57 -6.32
C LEU A 135 23.76 5.03 -7.28
N PRO A 136 24.58 4.06 -6.84
CA PRO A 136 25.53 3.39 -7.71
C PRO A 136 24.80 2.61 -8.81
N GLY A 137 25.48 2.38 -9.94
CA GLY A 137 24.92 1.63 -11.08
C GLY A 137 24.62 0.15 -10.77
N THR A 138 25.18 -0.37 -9.68
CA THR A 138 24.95 -1.74 -9.20
C THR A 138 24.31 -1.65 -7.82
N LEU A 139 23.07 -2.11 -7.69
CA LEU A 139 22.34 -2.20 -6.43
C LEU A 139 22.01 -3.66 -6.14
N GLU A 140 21.96 -4.00 -4.86
CA GLU A 140 21.54 -5.32 -4.43
C GLU A 140 20.03 -5.44 -4.66
N THR A 141 19.59 -6.54 -5.29
CA THR A 141 18.16 -6.81 -5.43
C THR A 141 17.58 -7.06 -4.05
N LEU A 142 16.53 -6.32 -3.70
CA LEU A 142 15.87 -6.47 -2.42
C LEU A 142 15.19 -7.84 -2.36
N PRO A 143 15.23 -8.53 -1.20
CA PRO A 143 14.46 -9.75 -1.03
C PRO A 143 12.98 -9.46 -1.30
N PRO A 144 12.24 -10.41 -1.92
CA PRO A 144 10.82 -10.25 -2.16
C PRO A 144 10.12 -9.94 -0.84
N ASP A 145 9.18 -8.98 -0.87
CA ASP A 145 8.47 -8.52 0.33
C ASP A 145 7.80 -9.73 1.00
N ARG A 146 8.29 -10.17 2.18
CA ARG A 146 7.74 -11.29 2.98
C ARG A 146 6.27 -11.13 3.38
N ARG A 147 5.61 -10.04 2.96
CA ARG A 147 4.18 -9.82 3.16
C ARG A 147 3.28 -10.76 2.36
N LYS A 148 3.83 -11.62 1.49
CA LYS A 148 3.07 -12.65 0.76
C LYS A 148 2.92 -13.99 1.51
N ASP A 149 3.59 -14.21 2.64
CA ASP A 149 3.67 -15.52 3.31
C ASP A 149 2.79 -15.65 4.58
N GLY A 150 1.68 -14.91 4.63
CA GLY A 150 0.66 -15.07 5.66
C GLY A 150 -0.54 -15.82 5.10
N ASP A 151 -0.44 -17.15 5.07
CA ASP A 151 -1.57 -18.08 4.91
C ASP A 151 -2.60 -17.92 6.07
#